data_AF-A0A8I2YE75-F1
#
_entry.id   AF-A0A8I2YE75-F1
#
_cell.length_a   1.000
_cell.length_b   1.000
_cell.length_c   1.000
_cell.angle_alpha   90.00
_cell.angle_beta   90.00
_cell.angle_gamma   90.00
#
_symmetry.space_group_name_H-M   'P 1'
#
loop_
_entity.id
_entity.type
_entity.pdbx_description
1 polymer ?
#
loop_
_entity_poly.entity_id
_entity_poly.type
_entity_poly.pdbx_seq_one_letter_code
_entity_poly.pdbx_strand_id
1 'polypeptide(L)'
;MLGSNSVAYMPKLTEPKALISQIWDHLAEGRTVVLKDYGNVDDFNFSLNGLLEEFSCFPDRIIQAHDMRKHAIDSTNPHVQVTVGDFMKGVTDTTLARVALDFPLSQMGLPDPLHKLDDGILVGFNQTHHIVDVDGSDLPLDTFLVSLWGLLYQTAIMMYPHHNAEGACTWVMPYNGCKVWTCIKVKTWFDHKELAIFVAKLANRENPMSGFGDDVECETAYLYPGDLA
;
A
#
# COMPACT_ATOMS: atom_id res chain seq x y z
N MET A 1 -5.98 -17.85 -26.54
CA MET A 1 -5.66 -17.45 -25.15
C MET A 1 -5.63 -15.94 -25.13
N LEU A 2 -6.66 -15.31 -24.58
CA LEU A 2 -6.64 -13.87 -24.33
C LEU A 2 -5.61 -13.66 -23.21
N GLY A 3 -4.58 -12.86 -23.44
CA GLY A 3 -3.58 -12.56 -22.43
C GLY A 3 -4.28 -12.02 -21.18
N SER A 4 -4.05 -12.65 -20.03
CA SER A 4 -4.61 -12.14 -18.79
C SER A 4 -3.78 -10.93 -18.39
N ASN A 5 -4.39 -9.75 -18.31
CA ASN A 5 -3.72 -8.57 -17.78
C ASN A 5 -3.51 -8.77 -16.27
N SER A 6 -2.38 -8.29 -15.73
CA SER A 6 -2.10 -8.37 -14.29
C SER A 6 -2.86 -7.30 -13.49
N VAL A 7 -3.43 -6.31 -14.18
CA VAL A 7 -4.34 -5.30 -13.60
C VAL A 7 -5.74 -5.42 -14.23
N ALA A 8 -6.76 -5.34 -13.38
CA ALA A 8 -8.17 -5.25 -13.75
C ALA A 8 -8.69 -3.84 -13.44
N TYR A 9 -8.89 -3.02 -14.47
CA TYR A 9 -9.53 -1.72 -14.34
C TYR A 9 -11.04 -1.88 -14.30
N MET A 10 -11.65 -1.37 -13.23
CA MET A 10 -13.08 -1.48 -13.01
C MET A 10 -13.72 -0.09 -12.85
N PRO A 11 -14.94 0.12 -13.37
CA PRO A 11 -15.70 1.31 -13.07
C PRO A 11 -16.21 1.26 -11.62
N LYS A 12 -16.58 2.43 -11.09
CA LYS A 12 -17.36 2.51 -9.85
C LYS A 12 -18.73 1.88 -10.08
N LEU A 13 -18.94 0.68 -9.53
CA LEU A 13 -20.23 0.00 -9.59
C LEU A 13 -21.17 0.52 -8.50
N THR A 14 -22.43 0.71 -8.85
CA THR A 14 -23.46 1.21 -7.94
C THR A 14 -24.04 0.13 -7.03
N GLU A 15 -23.87 -1.16 -7.37
CA GLU A 15 -24.34 -2.28 -6.56
C GLU A 15 -23.19 -2.86 -5.70
N PRO A 16 -23.21 -2.70 -4.37
CA PRO A 16 -22.13 -3.14 -3.48
C PRO A 16 -21.76 -4.62 -3.58
N LYS A 17 -22.76 -5.51 -3.71
CA LYS A 17 -22.53 -6.96 -3.73
C LYS A 17 -21.82 -7.39 -5.01
N ALA A 18 -22.28 -6.88 -6.16
CA ALA A 18 -21.65 -7.14 -7.44
C ALA A 18 -20.21 -6.62 -7.48
N LEU A 19 -19.96 -5.43 -6.90
CA LEU A 19 -18.61 -4.86 -6.78
C LEU A 19 -17.67 -5.77 -6.00
N ILE A 20 -18.05 -6.14 -4.78
CA ILE A 20 -17.24 -7.01 -3.91
C ILE A 20 -16.98 -8.36 -4.59
N SER A 21 -18.00 -8.97 -5.21
CA SER A 21 -17.85 -10.25 -5.91
C SER A 21 -16.83 -10.16 -7.05
N GLN A 22 -16.89 -9.12 -7.88
CA GLN A 22 -15.95 -8.95 -8.99
C GLN A 22 -14.52 -8.68 -8.50
N ILE A 23 -14.36 -7.94 -7.40
CA ILE A 23 -13.05 -7.73 -6.77
C ILE A 23 -12.48 -9.09 -6.35
N TRP A 24 -13.26 -9.92 -5.64
CA TRP A 24 -12.84 -11.26 -5.25
C TRP A 24 -12.43 -12.13 -6.44
N ASP A 25 -13.23 -12.13 -7.51
CA ASP A 25 -12.93 -12.92 -8.71
C ASP A 25 -11.58 -12.52 -9.32
N HIS A 26 -11.28 -11.22 -9.40
CA HIS A 26 -10.01 -10.72 -9.92
C HIS A 26 -8.83 -11.00 -8.98
N LEU A 27 -9.00 -10.81 -7.66
CA LEU A 27 -7.97 -11.13 -6.68
C LEU A 27 -7.65 -12.63 -6.66
N ALA A 28 -8.64 -13.50 -6.81
CA ALA A 28 -8.46 -14.95 -6.91
C ALA A 28 -7.65 -15.38 -8.15
N GLU A 29 -7.65 -14.56 -9.21
CA GLU A 29 -6.81 -14.75 -10.39
C GLU A 29 -5.39 -14.13 -10.25
N GLY A 30 -5.06 -13.61 -9.07
CA GLY A 30 -3.80 -12.93 -8.79
C GLY A 30 -3.65 -11.58 -9.51
N ARG A 31 -4.76 -10.92 -9.83
CA ARG A 31 -4.75 -9.58 -10.44
C ARG A 31 -4.85 -8.49 -9.39
N THR A 32 -4.22 -7.36 -9.65
CA THR A 32 -4.51 -6.10 -8.95
C THR A 32 -5.80 -5.51 -9.51
N VAL A 33 -6.66 -4.98 -8.66
CA VAL A 33 -7.88 -4.29 -9.09
C VAL A 33 -7.64 -2.78 -9.00
N VAL A 34 -8.11 -2.01 -9.98
CA VAL A 34 -8.08 -0.54 -9.91
C VAL A 34 -9.48 0.00 -10.15
N LEU A 35 -10.07 0.62 -9.14
CA LEU A 35 -11.32 1.37 -9.22
C LEU A 35 -11.00 2.83 -9.54
N LYS A 36 -11.34 3.27 -10.76
CA LYS A 36 -11.10 4.65 -11.19
C LYS A 36 -12.08 5.62 -10.54
N ASP A 37 -11.57 6.77 -10.09
CA ASP A 37 -12.36 7.87 -9.51
C ASP A 37 -13.33 7.39 -8.40
N TYR A 38 -12.85 6.47 -7.56
CA TYR A 38 -13.67 5.84 -6.54
C TYR A 38 -13.87 6.75 -5.32
N GLY A 39 -12.77 7.28 -4.78
CA GLY A 39 -12.74 8.20 -3.65
C GLY A 39 -13.10 9.62 -4.05
N ASN A 40 -13.78 10.33 -3.16
CA ASN A 40 -14.01 11.77 -3.32
C ASN A 40 -12.87 12.53 -2.63
N VAL A 41 -11.85 12.90 -3.39
CA VAL A 41 -10.66 13.60 -2.86
C VAL A 41 -10.43 14.98 -3.48
N ASP A 42 -11.37 15.45 -4.32
CA ASP A 42 -11.21 16.68 -5.10
C ASP A 42 -11.04 17.94 -4.22
N ASP A 43 -11.66 17.92 -3.03
CA ASP A 43 -11.60 19.02 -2.06
C ASP A 43 -10.36 18.94 -1.14
N PHE A 44 -9.54 17.88 -1.25
CA PHE A 44 -8.37 17.73 -0.40
C PHE A 44 -7.24 18.68 -0.81
N ASN A 45 -6.92 19.60 0.10
CA ASN A 45 -5.77 20.49 -0.06
C ASN A 45 -4.53 19.93 0.66
N PHE A 46 -3.54 19.47 -0.11
CA PHE A 46 -2.29 18.94 0.43
C PHE A 46 -1.46 20.03 1.13
N SER A 47 -1.71 20.16 2.43
CA SER A 47 -1.15 21.17 3.33
C SER A 47 -1.18 20.64 4.77
N LEU A 48 -0.51 21.31 5.72
CA LEU A 48 -0.58 20.92 7.13
C LEU A 48 -2.02 20.97 7.68
N ASN A 49 -2.80 21.98 7.26
CA ASN A 49 -4.20 22.09 7.67
C ASN A 49 -5.04 20.98 7.04
N GLY A 50 -4.87 20.68 5.74
CA GLY A 50 -5.63 19.59 5.10
C GLY A 50 -5.30 18.22 5.68
N LEU A 51 -4.02 17.96 6.01
CA LEU A 51 -3.61 16.75 6.71
C LEU A 51 -4.25 16.64 8.10
N LEU A 52 -4.33 17.76 8.83
CA LEU A 52 -4.98 17.82 10.14
C LEU A 52 -6.50 17.60 10.04
N GLU A 53 -7.18 18.32 9.14
CA GLU A 53 -8.63 18.31 8.98
C GLU A 53 -9.14 16.96 8.46
N GLU A 54 -8.50 16.42 7.43
CA GLU A 54 -8.90 15.15 6.83
C GLU A 54 -8.46 13.98 7.72
N PHE A 55 -7.18 13.93 8.10
CA PHE A 55 -6.55 12.73 8.67
C PHE A 55 -6.19 12.83 10.15
N SER A 56 -6.54 13.93 10.84
CA SER A 56 -6.08 14.19 12.23
C SER A 56 -4.55 14.10 12.38
N CYS A 57 -3.82 14.48 11.33
CA CYS A 57 -2.37 14.44 11.27
C CYS A 57 -1.78 15.76 11.82
N PHE A 58 -1.42 15.75 13.10
CA PHE A 58 -0.87 16.93 13.77
C PHE A 58 0.53 17.32 13.27
N PRO A 59 0.82 18.61 13.04
CA PRO A 59 2.12 19.06 12.52
C PRO A 59 3.33 18.69 13.39
N ASP A 60 3.18 18.62 14.71
CA ASP A 60 4.22 18.29 15.68
C ASP A 60 4.39 16.78 15.90
N ARG A 61 3.51 15.96 15.31
CA ARG A 61 3.61 14.50 15.37
C ARG A 61 4.94 14.04 14.79
N ILE A 62 5.68 13.25 15.58
CA ILE A 62 6.92 12.61 15.15
C ILE A 62 6.56 11.43 14.26
N ILE A 63 7.27 11.34 13.13
CA ILE A 63 7.16 10.26 12.15
C ILE A 63 8.55 9.71 11.83
N GLN A 64 8.60 8.45 11.44
CA GLN A 64 9.81 7.80 10.94
C GLN A 64 9.78 7.88 9.41
N ALA A 65 10.78 8.55 8.83
CA ALA A 65 10.94 8.62 7.38
C ALA A 65 12.20 7.86 6.96
N HIS A 66 12.12 7.10 5.87
CA HIS A 66 13.29 6.53 5.22
C HIS A 66 13.97 7.61 4.40
N ASP A 67 15.25 7.86 4.66
CA ASP A 67 16.11 8.66 3.79
C ASP A 67 16.62 7.77 2.65
N MET A 68 16.01 7.91 1.48
CA MET A 68 16.27 7.05 0.32
C MET A 68 17.68 7.24 -0.24
N ARG A 69 18.32 8.40 0.00
CA ARG A 69 19.72 8.62 -0.36
C ARG A 69 20.65 7.86 0.57
N LYS A 70 20.38 7.89 1.88
CA LYS A 70 21.11 7.04 2.83
C LYS A 70 20.87 5.57 2.55
N HIS A 71 19.63 5.18 2.25
CA HIS A 71 19.26 3.82 1.88
C HIS A 71 19.96 3.30 0.60
N ALA A 72 20.38 4.20 -0.29
CA ALA A 72 21.17 3.85 -1.45
C ALA A 72 22.61 3.45 -1.08
N ILE A 73 23.13 3.98 0.03
CA ILE A 73 24.50 3.77 0.53
C ILE A 73 24.53 2.64 1.58
N ASP A 74 23.58 2.64 2.50
CA ASP A 74 23.45 1.70 3.61
C ASP A 74 21.96 1.36 3.83
N SER A 75 21.61 0.09 3.61
CA SER A 75 20.25 -0.40 3.73
C SER A 75 19.84 -0.82 5.14
N THR A 76 20.75 -0.78 6.13
CA THR A 76 20.48 -1.32 7.46
C THR A 76 19.66 -0.40 8.36
N ASN A 77 19.90 0.91 8.30
CA ASN A 77 19.12 1.88 9.08
C ASN A 77 19.04 3.26 8.40
N PRO A 78 18.29 3.39 7.30
CA PRO A 78 18.16 4.66 6.58
C PRO A 78 17.21 5.66 7.26
N HIS A 79 16.68 5.36 8.45
CA HIS A 79 15.59 6.11 9.03
C HIS A 79 16.04 7.42 9.66
N VAL A 80 15.21 8.44 9.53
CA VAL A 80 15.33 9.72 10.23
C VAL A 80 14.01 10.03 10.91
N GLN A 81 14.08 10.48 12.16
CA GLN A 81 12.91 11.00 12.87
C GLN A 81 12.72 12.47 12.48
N VAL A 82 11.51 12.81 12.06
CA VAL A 82 11.11 14.17 11.71
C VAL A 82 9.68 14.43 12.20
N THR A 83 9.28 15.69 12.32
CA THR A 83 7.86 16.01 12.50
C THR A 83 7.14 16.02 11.15
N VAL A 84 5.81 15.87 11.13
CA VAL A 84 4.99 16.08 9.93
C VAL A 84 5.23 17.48 9.35
N GLY A 85 5.29 18.49 10.20
CA GLY A 85 5.60 19.88 9.86
C GLY A 85 6.91 20.01 9.09
N ASP A 86 7.98 19.40 9.59
CA ASP A 86 9.29 19.45 8.96
C ASP A 86 9.36 18.61 7.68
N PHE A 87 8.65 17.48 7.63
CA PHE A 87 8.52 16.70 6.40
C PHE A 87 7.88 17.54 5.29
N MET A 88 6.76 18.21 5.60
CA MET A 88 6.01 19.02 4.64
C MET A 88 6.79 20.24 4.14
N LYS A 89 7.62 20.87 4.97
CA LYS A 89 8.54 21.95 4.53
C LYS A 89 9.49 21.47 3.43
N GLY A 90 9.85 20.19 3.43
CA GLY A 90 10.78 19.59 2.49
C GLY A 90 10.13 19.01 1.22
N VAL A 91 8.80 19.09 1.03
CA VAL A 91 8.14 18.37 -0.07
C VAL A 91 8.51 18.88 -1.46
N THR A 92 8.83 20.16 -1.57
CA THR A 92 9.31 20.80 -2.81
C THR A 92 10.84 20.82 -2.92
N ASP A 93 11.55 20.32 -1.90
CA ASP A 93 13.02 20.31 -1.88
C ASP A 93 13.54 19.08 -2.63
N THR A 94 14.03 19.30 -3.85
CA THR A 94 14.61 18.25 -4.71
C THR A 94 15.93 17.69 -4.18
N THR A 95 16.50 18.29 -3.14
CA THR A 95 17.69 17.77 -2.45
C THR A 95 17.35 16.74 -1.39
N LEU A 96 16.05 16.55 -1.07
CA LEU A 96 15.60 15.53 -0.16
C LEU A 96 14.95 14.37 -0.94
N ALA A 97 15.12 13.15 -0.43
CA ALA A 97 14.42 11.97 -0.94
C ALA A 97 13.99 11.13 0.27
N ARG A 98 12.88 11.52 0.88
CA ARG A 98 12.33 10.91 2.09
C ARG A 98 10.95 10.36 1.81
N VAL A 99 10.70 9.20 2.38
CA VAL A 99 9.37 8.58 2.38
C VAL A 99 9.00 8.18 3.80
N ALA A 100 7.80 8.53 4.22
CA ALA A 100 7.18 7.98 5.42
C ALA A 100 6.11 6.97 4.96
N LEU A 101 6.33 5.69 5.27
CA LEU A 101 5.41 4.59 4.93
C LEU A 101 4.56 4.19 6.14
N ASP A 102 5.15 4.32 7.33
CA ASP A 102 4.59 3.80 8.57
C ASP A 102 3.94 4.93 9.38
N PHE A 103 3.05 5.70 8.76
CA PHE A 103 2.30 6.78 9.42
C PHE A 103 0.90 6.32 9.83
N PRO A 104 0.66 5.82 11.06
CA PRO A 104 -0.65 5.29 11.41
C PRO A 104 -1.73 6.37 11.39
N LEU A 105 -2.86 6.09 10.74
CA LEU A 105 -4.02 6.96 10.69
C LEU A 105 -5.11 6.41 11.62
N SER A 106 -5.87 7.31 12.24
CA SER A 106 -6.96 6.97 13.17
C SER A 106 -8.28 6.62 12.49
N GLN A 107 -8.33 6.74 11.16
CA GLN A 107 -9.53 6.46 10.37
C GLN A 107 -9.71 4.96 10.16
N MET A 108 -10.93 4.54 9.80
CA MET A 108 -11.16 3.18 9.32
C MET A 108 -10.42 2.97 7.99
N GLY A 109 -9.88 1.77 7.78
CA GLY A 109 -9.18 1.37 6.56
C GLY A 109 -10.05 1.49 5.31
N LEU A 110 -10.64 0.40 4.85
CA LEU A 110 -11.38 0.40 3.59
C LEU A 110 -12.69 1.19 3.69
N PRO A 111 -13.01 2.06 2.71
CA PRO A 111 -14.27 2.79 2.67
C PRO A 111 -15.45 1.86 2.43
N ASP A 112 -16.67 2.27 2.81
CA ASP A 112 -17.89 1.54 2.49
C ASP A 112 -18.12 1.45 0.97
N PRO A 113 -18.50 0.27 0.44
CA PRO A 113 -18.80 -1.00 1.11
C PRO A 113 -17.59 -1.96 1.21
N LEU A 114 -16.40 -1.52 0.84
CA LEU A 114 -15.20 -2.35 0.68
C LEU A 114 -14.61 -2.86 1.98
N HIS A 115 -14.96 -2.30 3.15
CA HIS A 115 -14.56 -2.84 4.45
C HIS A 115 -14.87 -4.33 4.64
N LYS A 116 -15.80 -4.89 3.86
CA LYS A 116 -16.16 -6.31 3.86
C LYS A 116 -15.14 -7.22 3.17
N LEU A 117 -14.14 -6.64 2.51
CA LEU A 117 -13.00 -7.37 1.95
C LEU A 117 -11.96 -7.71 3.03
N ASP A 118 -11.99 -7.02 4.18
CA ASP A 118 -11.18 -7.40 5.34
C ASP A 118 -11.82 -8.62 6.01
N ASP A 119 -11.27 -9.79 5.72
CA ASP A 119 -11.67 -11.07 6.31
C ASP A 119 -10.87 -11.42 7.58
N GLY A 120 -9.77 -10.70 7.83
CA GLY A 120 -8.84 -10.98 8.91
C GLY A 120 -9.20 -10.25 10.20
N ILE A 121 -8.69 -9.04 10.36
CA ILE A 121 -8.62 -8.35 11.66
C ILE A 121 -9.97 -7.73 12.01
N LEU A 122 -10.61 -7.00 11.10
CA LEU A 122 -11.85 -6.30 11.44
C LEU A 122 -13.08 -7.21 11.48
N VAL A 123 -13.13 -8.28 10.67
CA VAL A 123 -14.28 -9.20 10.62
C VAL A 123 -13.98 -10.48 11.37
N GLY A 124 -12.93 -11.21 10.98
CA GLY A 124 -12.58 -12.51 11.57
C GLY A 124 -12.32 -12.41 13.07
N PHE A 125 -11.40 -11.52 13.48
CA PHE A 125 -11.08 -11.35 14.89
C PHE A 125 -12.26 -10.79 15.70
N ASN A 126 -12.96 -9.75 15.24
CA ASN A 126 -14.15 -9.25 15.95
C ASN A 126 -15.19 -10.34 16.21
N GLN A 127 -15.39 -11.26 15.28
CA GLN A 127 -16.35 -12.35 15.43
C GLN A 127 -15.84 -13.51 16.31
N THR A 128 -14.52 -13.66 16.46
CA THR A 128 -13.92 -14.84 17.10
C THR A 128 -13.05 -14.54 18.32
N HIS A 129 -12.81 -13.28 18.68
CA HIS A 129 -11.93 -12.89 19.78
C HIS A 129 -12.35 -13.46 21.15
N HIS A 130 -13.63 -13.78 21.32
CA HIS A 130 -14.16 -14.37 22.56
C HIS A 130 -13.85 -15.88 22.71
N ILE A 131 -13.39 -16.54 21.64
CA ILE A 131 -12.98 -17.96 21.63
C ILE A 131 -11.48 -18.15 21.36
N VAL A 132 -10.79 -17.11 20.89
CA VAL A 132 -9.33 -17.09 20.73
C VAL A 132 -8.72 -16.54 22.02
N ASP A 133 -7.79 -17.27 22.62
CA ASP A 133 -7.06 -16.80 23.80
C ASP A 133 -6.08 -15.69 23.37
N VAL A 134 -6.52 -14.44 23.50
CA VAL A 134 -5.73 -13.26 23.12
C VAL A 134 -4.54 -13.07 24.05
N ASP A 135 -4.68 -13.44 25.32
CA ASP A 135 -3.64 -13.30 26.35
C ASP A 135 -2.44 -14.23 26.11
N GLY A 136 -2.63 -15.29 25.32
CA GLY A 136 -1.59 -16.20 24.84
C GLY A 136 -1.23 -16.04 23.36
N SER A 137 -1.84 -15.10 22.64
CA SER A 137 -1.55 -14.87 21.23
C SER A 137 -0.33 -13.97 21.06
N ASP A 138 0.64 -14.38 20.23
CA ASP A 138 1.76 -13.52 19.80
C ASP A 138 1.29 -12.40 18.85
N LEU A 139 0.00 -12.04 18.86
CA LEU A 139 -0.56 -11.02 17.98
C LEU A 139 -0.14 -9.63 18.48
N PRO A 140 0.64 -8.88 17.68
CA PRO A 140 1.07 -7.55 18.06
C PRO A 140 -0.13 -6.60 18.23
N LEU A 141 -0.11 -5.75 19.26
CA LEU A 141 -1.23 -4.83 19.57
C LEU A 141 -1.50 -3.83 18.43
N ASP A 142 -0.45 -3.44 17.71
CA ASP A 142 -0.49 -2.56 16.53
C ASP A 142 -1.31 -3.13 15.37
N THR A 143 -1.40 -4.46 15.25
CA THR A 143 -2.31 -5.15 14.32
C THR A 143 -3.76 -4.69 14.51
N PHE A 144 -4.17 -4.38 15.74
CA PHE A 144 -5.53 -3.92 16.06
C PHE A 144 -5.69 -2.40 16.03
N LEU A 145 -4.61 -1.67 16.24
CA LEU A 145 -4.63 -0.21 16.37
C LEU A 145 -4.43 0.52 15.04
N VAL A 146 -3.93 -0.17 14.00
CA VAL A 146 -3.61 0.46 12.72
C VAL A 146 -4.30 -0.27 11.56
N SER A 147 -5.53 0.16 11.25
CA SER A 147 -6.26 -0.29 10.06
C SER A 147 -5.90 0.49 8.79
N LEU A 148 -5.15 1.59 8.95
CA LEU A 148 -4.78 2.49 7.87
C LEU A 148 -3.43 3.16 8.14
N TRP A 149 -2.63 3.26 7.09
CA TRP A 149 -1.36 3.97 7.08
C TRP A 149 -1.43 5.10 6.07
N GLY A 150 -0.94 6.28 6.43
CA GLY A 150 -0.68 7.35 5.50
C GLY A 150 0.69 7.18 4.88
N LEU A 151 0.82 7.52 3.61
CA LEU A 151 2.09 7.46 2.92
C LEU A 151 2.45 8.84 2.41
N LEU A 152 3.53 9.40 2.93
CA LEU A 152 4.05 10.71 2.50
C LEU A 152 5.34 10.51 1.72
N TYR A 153 5.36 11.03 0.50
CA TYR A 153 6.52 10.93 -0.39
C TYR A 153 7.01 12.32 -0.74
N GLN A 154 8.33 12.48 -0.76
CA GLN A 154 8.95 13.49 -1.59
C GLN A 154 8.99 13.03 -3.05
N THR A 155 9.14 13.97 -3.99
CA THR A 155 9.07 13.68 -5.42
C THR A 155 10.16 12.69 -5.90
N ALA A 156 9.86 11.96 -6.97
CA ALA A 156 10.78 11.06 -7.69
C ALA A 156 11.39 9.93 -6.84
N ILE A 157 10.61 9.35 -5.92
CA ILE A 157 11.01 8.18 -5.14
C ILE A 157 10.59 6.90 -5.85
N MET A 158 11.55 5.98 -6.02
CA MET A 158 11.30 4.61 -6.48
C MET A 158 11.44 3.65 -5.30
N MET A 159 10.47 2.76 -5.16
CA MET A 159 10.58 1.58 -4.31
C MET A 159 10.78 0.35 -5.21
N TYR A 160 11.72 -0.51 -4.83
CA TYR A 160 11.98 -1.75 -5.57
C TYR A 160 10.84 -2.76 -5.35
N PRO A 161 10.70 -3.75 -6.26
CA PRO A 161 9.72 -4.82 -6.10
C PRO A 161 9.82 -5.46 -4.72
N HIS A 162 8.67 -5.62 -4.07
CA HIS A 162 8.52 -6.32 -2.81
C HIS A 162 7.11 -6.92 -2.76
N HIS A 163 6.91 -7.85 -1.83
CA HIS A 163 5.58 -8.28 -1.39
C HIS A 163 5.30 -7.63 -0.04
N ASN A 164 4.04 -7.40 0.26
CA ASN A 164 3.66 -6.88 1.58
C ASN A 164 3.97 -7.92 2.65
N ALA A 165 4.12 -7.44 3.89
CA ALA A 165 4.33 -8.29 5.05
C ALA A 165 3.28 -9.40 5.11
N GLU A 166 3.74 -10.63 5.38
CA GLU A 166 2.90 -11.83 5.55
C GLU A 166 2.02 -12.21 4.34
N GLY A 167 2.26 -11.61 3.16
CA GLY A 167 1.41 -11.84 1.99
C GLY A 167 0.05 -11.15 2.06
N ALA A 168 -0.11 -10.16 2.95
CA ALA A 168 -1.34 -9.41 3.09
C ALA A 168 -1.72 -8.68 1.79
N CYS A 169 -3.01 -8.71 1.47
CA CYS A 169 -3.58 -7.80 0.49
C CYS A 169 -3.54 -6.38 1.06
N THR A 170 -3.11 -5.41 0.24
CA THR A 170 -3.14 -3.99 0.61
C THR A 170 -4.02 -3.25 -0.37
N TRP A 171 -4.52 -2.10 0.07
CA TRP A 171 -5.17 -1.14 -0.80
C TRP A 171 -4.46 0.21 -0.67
N VAL A 172 -4.54 1.02 -1.72
CA VAL A 172 -3.98 2.37 -1.74
C VAL A 172 -4.95 3.33 -2.42
N MET A 173 -5.06 4.54 -1.88
CA MET A 173 -5.76 5.65 -2.52
C MET A 173 -4.88 6.89 -2.46
N PRO A 174 -4.37 7.40 -3.58
CA PRO A 174 -3.72 8.69 -3.60
C PRO A 174 -4.74 9.79 -3.29
N TYR A 175 -4.39 10.70 -2.39
CA TYR A 175 -5.14 11.95 -2.16
C TYR A 175 -4.48 13.14 -2.85
N ASN A 176 -3.19 13.04 -3.19
CA ASN A 176 -2.45 14.04 -3.93
C ASN A 176 -1.31 13.39 -4.72
N GLY A 177 -0.90 14.04 -5.81
CA GLY A 177 0.17 13.55 -6.69
C GLY A 177 -0.27 12.34 -7.53
N CYS A 178 0.71 11.58 -8.03
CA CYS A 178 0.48 10.37 -8.81
C CYS A 178 1.42 9.27 -8.31
N LYS A 179 0.88 8.05 -8.13
CA LYS A 179 1.66 6.86 -7.81
C LYS A 179 1.71 5.96 -9.03
N VAL A 180 2.91 5.63 -9.48
CA VAL A 180 3.14 4.64 -10.55
C VAL A 180 3.41 3.31 -9.89
N TRP A 181 2.53 2.34 -10.10
CA TRP A 181 2.62 1.02 -9.47
C TRP A 181 2.84 -0.04 -10.55
N THR A 182 3.91 -0.82 -10.43
CA THR A 182 4.14 -1.97 -11.31
C THR A 182 3.69 -3.23 -10.58
N CYS A 183 2.60 -3.83 -11.07
CA CYS A 183 2.05 -5.08 -10.59
C CYS A 183 2.79 -6.23 -11.28
N ILE A 184 3.32 -7.15 -10.49
CA ILE A 184 4.04 -8.33 -10.98
C ILE A 184 3.24 -9.56 -10.58
N LYS A 185 2.64 -10.21 -11.57
CA LYS A 185 1.96 -11.48 -11.40
C LYS A 185 2.90 -12.61 -11.80
N VAL A 186 3.11 -13.55 -10.90
CA VAL A 186 3.87 -14.77 -11.20
C VAL A 186 2.94 -15.77 -11.90
N LYS A 187 3.40 -16.38 -13.00
CA LYS A 187 2.62 -17.37 -13.76
C LYS A 187 2.73 -18.79 -13.18
N THR A 188 3.77 -19.05 -12.40
CA THR A 188 4.00 -20.32 -11.71
C THR A 188 3.55 -20.25 -10.26
N TRP A 189 3.18 -21.41 -9.71
CA TRP A 189 2.92 -21.53 -8.29
C TRP A 189 4.24 -21.55 -7.52
N PHE A 190 4.32 -20.75 -6.45
CA PHE A 190 5.40 -20.79 -5.47
C PHE A 190 4.79 -21.05 -4.10
N ASP A 191 5.50 -21.80 -3.26
CA ASP A 191 5.22 -21.72 -1.83
C ASP A 191 5.66 -20.34 -1.27
N HIS A 192 5.28 -20.02 -0.03
CA HIS A 192 5.60 -18.72 0.58
C HIS A 192 7.11 -18.42 0.62
N LYS A 193 7.94 -19.44 0.85
CA LYS A 193 9.39 -19.28 0.95
C LYS A 193 10.01 -19.06 -0.43
N GLU A 194 9.56 -19.81 -1.42
CA GLU A 194 9.96 -19.66 -2.81
C GLU A 194 9.58 -18.28 -3.34
N LEU A 195 8.37 -17.81 -3.04
CA LEU A 195 7.91 -16.47 -3.40
C LEU A 195 8.76 -15.37 -2.75
N ALA A 196 9.09 -15.50 -1.46
CA ALA A 196 9.96 -14.55 -0.77
C ALA A 196 11.37 -14.49 -1.40
N ILE A 197 11.95 -15.65 -1.73
CA ILE A 197 13.24 -15.72 -2.43
C ILE A 197 13.15 -15.11 -3.82
N PHE A 198 12.07 -15.39 -4.55
CA PHE A 198 11.79 -14.85 -5.87
C PHE A 198 11.71 -13.32 -5.84
N VAL A 199 10.91 -12.76 -4.94
CA VAL A 199 10.76 -11.32 -4.74
C VAL A 199 12.07 -10.67 -4.31
N ALA A 200 12.84 -11.29 -3.40
CA ALA A 200 14.15 -10.78 -2.99
C ALA A 200 15.13 -10.69 -4.17
N LYS A 201 15.06 -11.62 -5.13
CA LYS A 201 15.84 -11.54 -6.37
C LYS A 201 15.36 -10.43 -7.29
N LEU A 202 14.05 -10.18 -7.38
CA LEU A 202 13.50 -9.05 -8.13
C LEU A 202 13.93 -7.70 -7.55
N ALA A 203 14.09 -7.62 -6.23
CA ALA A 203 14.56 -6.44 -5.53
C ALA A 203 16.08 -6.17 -5.70
N ASN A 204 16.83 -7.09 -6.32
CA ASN A 204 18.27 -6.95 -6.48
C ASN A 204 18.60 -5.80 -7.45
N ARG A 205 19.24 -4.75 -6.93
CA ARG A 205 19.56 -3.51 -7.65
C ARG A 205 20.58 -3.68 -8.77
N GLU A 206 21.45 -4.68 -8.68
CA GLU A 206 22.53 -4.88 -9.66
C GLU A 206 22.03 -5.57 -10.94
N ASN A 207 20.94 -6.34 -10.84
CA ASN A 207 20.37 -7.03 -11.98
C ASN A 207 18.85 -7.24 -11.85
N PRO A 208 18.08 -6.14 -11.75
CA PRO A 208 16.63 -6.25 -11.63
C PRO A 208 16.09 -6.92 -12.90
N MET A 209 15.34 -8.01 -12.75
CA MET A 209 14.63 -8.75 -13.82
C MET A 209 15.44 -9.73 -14.69
N SER A 210 16.76 -9.90 -14.53
CA SER A 210 17.46 -10.92 -15.35
C SER A 210 17.00 -12.33 -14.99
N GLY A 211 16.41 -13.03 -15.96
CA GLY A 211 16.03 -14.44 -15.82
C GLY A 211 14.58 -14.71 -15.45
N PHE A 212 13.70 -13.69 -15.45
CA PHE A 212 12.28 -13.86 -15.09
C PHE A 212 11.30 -13.62 -16.24
N GLY A 213 11.78 -13.24 -17.44
CA GLY A 213 10.97 -12.65 -18.50
C GLY A 213 9.72 -13.45 -18.91
N ASP A 214 9.81 -14.77 -18.91
CA ASP A 214 8.67 -15.63 -19.29
C ASP A 214 7.81 -16.07 -18.08
N ASP A 215 8.34 -16.00 -16.86
CA ASP A 215 7.70 -16.49 -15.63
C ASP A 215 6.77 -15.46 -14.97
N VAL A 216 6.82 -14.20 -15.42
CA VAL A 216 5.98 -13.11 -14.89
C VAL A 216 5.15 -12.43 -15.96
N GLU A 217 4.05 -11.82 -15.52
CA GLU A 217 3.31 -10.78 -16.22
C GLU A 217 3.50 -9.49 -15.43
N CYS A 218 3.93 -8.43 -16.10
CA CYS A 218 4.10 -7.12 -15.49
C CYS A 218 3.17 -6.11 -16.16
N GLU A 219 2.48 -5.33 -15.37
CA GLU A 219 1.69 -4.21 -15.85
C GLU A 219 1.88 -3.01 -14.93
N THR A 220 1.89 -1.82 -15.51
CA THR A 220 2.05 -0.59 -14.75
C THR A 220 0.72 0.15 -14.71
N ALA A 221 0.20 0.35 -13.50
CA ALA A 221 -0.95 1.17 -13.21
C ALA A 221 -0.50 2.58 -12.80
N TYR A 222 -1.21 3.58 -13.32
CA TYR A 222 -1.06 4.97 -12.90
C TYR A 222 -2.25 5.31 -12.00
N LEU A 223 -1.95 5.58 -10.73
CA LEU A 223 -2.94 5.91 -9.72
C LEU A 223 -2.91 7.42 -9.49
N TYR A 224 -4.01 8.06 -9.88
CA TYR A 224 -4.28 9.48 -9.68
C TYR A 224 -5.09 9.69 -8.39
N PRO A 225 -5.24 10.94 -7.92
CA PRO A 225 -6.07 11.22 -6.77
C PRO A 225 -7.48 10.66 -6.94
N GLY A 226 -7.96 9.91 -5.95
CA GLY A 226 -9.31 9.31 -5.95
C GLY A 226 -9.40 7.92 -6.57
N ASP A 227 -8.37 7.46 -7.30
CA ASP A 227 -8.27 6.06 -7.68
C ASP A 227 -8.05 5.18 -6.44
N LEU A 228 -8.70 4.02 -6.39
CA LEU A 228 -8.45 2.98 -5.39
C LEU A 228 -7.85 1.76 -6.08
N ALA A 229 -6.70 1.28 -5.59
CA ALA A 229 -6.09 0.03 -6.02
C ALA A 229 -5.95 -0.95 -4.86
#